data_AF-A0A353B4W7-F1
#
_entry.id   AF-A0A353B4W7-F1
#
_cell.length_a   1.000
_cell.length_b   1.000
_cell.length_c   1.000
_cell.angle_alpha   90.00
_cell.angle_beta   90.00
_cell.angle_gamma   90.00
#
_symmetry.space_group_name_H-M   'P 1'
#
loop_
_entity.id
_entity.type
_entity.pdbx_description
1 polymer ?
#
loop_
_entity_poly.entity_id
_entity_poly.type
_entity_poly.pdbx_seq_one_letter_code
_entity_poly.pdbx_strand_id
1 'polypeptide(L)'
;MADVPVSITHSLKKTWHYQLTRGGVVLANLRPVDDWQYAEYPCIEAKFSATDEYEPVRRLFERELLLLDAEEDDQINEWSELWEDLKSEPMFVQNLDQSERFDILWIHIHGDRAWWWPLYNSPETVLPDSSG
;
A
#
# COMPACT_ATOMS: atom_id res chain seq x y z
N MET A 1 7.76 -1.10 -20.18
CA MET A 1 7.30 -0.22 -19.09
C MET A 1 5.86 0.11 -19.40
N ALA A 2 4.91 -0.39 -18.61
CA ALA A 2 3.50 -0.04 -18.81
C ALA A 2 3.33 1.43 -18.43
N ASP A 3 2.75 2.23 -19.32
CA ASP A 3 2.38 3.61 -19.04
C ASP A 3 1.42 3.62 -17.85
N VAL A 4 1.88 4.13 -16.71
CA VAL A 4 1.00 4.47 -15.59
C VAL A 4 0.14 5.64 -16.10
N PRO A 5 -1.19 5.49 -16.21
CA PRO A 5 -2.01 6.53 -16.77
C PRO A 5 -1.86 7.82 -15.94
N VAL A 6 -1.57 8.94 -16.60
CA VAL A 6 -1.45 10.28 -16.00
C VAL A 6 -2.70 10.67 -15.20
N SER A 7 -3.85 10.06 -15.50
CA SER A 7 -5.09 10.19 -14.75
C SER A 7 -5.01 9.64 -13.32
N ILE A 8 -4.18 8.62 -13.07
CA ILE A 8 -4.04 8.03 -11.73
C ILE A 8 -3.08 8.85 -10.86
N THR A 9 -2.06 9.48 -11.44
CA THR A 9 -1.20 10.45 -10.72
C THR A 9 -1.90 11.78 -10.44
N HIS A 10 -2.92 12.16 -11.22
CA HIS A 10 -3.64 13.44 -11.04
C HIS A 10 -4.98 13.37 -10.28
N SER A 11 -5.50 12.17 -9.96
CA SER A 11 -6.78 12.01 -9.26
C SER A 11 -6.65 11.88 -7.73
N LEU A 12 -5.44 11.79 -7.17
CA LEU A 12 -5.21 11.84 -5.71
C LEU A 12 -5.34 13.27 -5.14
N LYS A 13 -6.30 14.05 -5.66
CA LYS A 13 -6.74 15.35 -5.15
C LYS A 13 -7.22 15.18 -3.71
N LYS A 14 -6.39 15.52 -2.71
CA LYS A 14 -6.68 15.90 -1.29
C LYS A 14 -7.75 15.15 -0.45
N THR A 15 -8.56 14.25 -0.99
CA THR A 15 -9.80 13.74 -0.38
C THR A 15 -10.03 12.26 -0.64
N TRP A 16 -8.98 11.48 -0.91
CA TRP A 16 -9.11 10.02 -0.92
C TRP A 16 -8.98 9.45 0.50
N HIS A 17 -9.67 8.35 0.76
CA HIS A 17 -9.56 7.57 1.98
C HIS A 17 -9.63 6.09 1.58
N TYR A 18 -8.51 5.39 1.75
CA TYR A 18 -8.43 3.95 1.52
C TYR A 18 -8.33 3.19 2.84
N GLN A 19 -8.69 1.92 2.79
CA GLN A 19 -8.50 0.93 3.84
C GLN A 19 -7.52 -0.12 3.35
N LEU A 20 -6.44 -0.33 4.09
CA LEU A 20 -5.56 -1.49 3.90
C LEU A 20 -6.26 -2.72 4.47
N THR A 21 -6.45 -3.74 3.65
CA THR A 21 -7.10 -4.99 4.03
C THR A 21 -6.15 -6.16 3.85
N ARG A 22 -6.15 -7.12 4.78
CA ARG A 22 -5.47 -8.42 4.65
C ARG A 22 -6.40 -9.52 5.15
N GLY A 23 -6.57 -10.60 4.39
CA GLY A 23 -7.40 -11.74 4.83
C GLY A 23 -8.87 -11.40 5.10
N GLY A 24 -9.37 -10.30 4.52
CA GLY A 24 -10.73 -9.81 4.74
C GLY A 24 -10.92 -8.93 5.98
N VAL A 25 -9.85 -8.62 6.74
CA VAL A 25 -9.90 -7.66 7.85
C VAL A 25 -9.22 -6.35 7.48
N VAL A 26 -9.79 -5.24 7.91
CA VAL A 26 -9.20 -3.90 7.72
C VAL A 26 -8.10 -3.72 8.74
N LEU A 27 -6.86 -3.57 8.28
CA LEU A 27 -5.71 -3.33 9.14
C LEU A 27 -5.57 -1.84 9.48
N ALA A 28 -5.79 -0.95 8.51
CA ALA A 28 -5.55 0.47 8.69
C ALA A 28 -6.34 1.36 7.74
N ASN A 29 -6.46 2.63 8.12
CA ASN A 29 -6.90 3.71 7.25
C ASN A 29 -5.69 4.43 6.64
N LEU A 30 -5.75 4.71 5.35
CA LEU A 30 -4.75 5.43 4.57
C LEU A 30 -5.37 6.72 4.06
N ARG A 31 -4.70 7.85 4.32
CA ARG A 31 -5.16 9.19 3.92
C ARG A 31 -4.05 9.99 3.24
N PRO A 32 -4.38 10.99 2.41
CA PRO A 32 -3.38 11.83 1.78
C PRO A 32 -2.49 12.54 2.80
N VAL A 33 -1.21 12.63 2.45
CA VAL A 33 -0.27 13.52 3.12
C VAL A 33 -0.36 14.92 2.50
N ASP A 34 -0.23 15.96 3.32
CA ASP A 34 -0.38 17.35 2.87
C ASP A 34 0.84 17.86 2.07
N ASP A 35 2.01 17.26 2.32
CA ASP A 35 3.30 17.58 1.69
C ASP A 35 3.96 16.27 1.25
N TRP A 36 3.87 15.97 -0.05
CA TRP A 36 4.39 14.75 -0.65
C TRP A 36 5.91 14.85 -0.79
N GLN A 37 6.67 13.99 -0.12
CA GLN A 37 8.13 14.07 -0.17
C GLN A 37 8.74 13.43 -1.42
N TYR A 38 7.99 12.54 -2.09
CA TYR A 38 8.50 11.71 -3.20
C TYR A 38 7.60 11.75 -4.44
N ALA A 39 7.18 12.95 -4.86
CA ALA A 39 6.20 13.16 -5.92
C ALA A 39 6.58 12.64 -7.33
N GLU A 40 7.84 12.26 -7.54
CA GLU A 40 8.33 11.72 -8.83
C GLU A 40 8.32 10.18 -8.88
N TYR A 41 8.02 9.49 -7.78
CA TYR A 41 7.98 8.03 -7.71
C TYR A 41 6.55 7.50 -7.88
N PRO A 42 6.33 6.35 -8.54
CA PRO A 42 4.98 5.79 -8.72
C PRO A 42 4.33 5.26 -7.43
N CYS A 43 5.06 5.27 -6.31
CA CYS A 43 4.53 4.90 -5.01
C CYS A 43 3.61 5.98 -4.43
N ILE A 44 2.58 5.57 -3.71
CA ILE A 44 1.65 6.48 -3.04
C ILE A 44 2.05 6.61 -1.58
N GLU A 45 2.28 7.84 -1.12
CA GLU A 45 2.50 8.16 0.29
C GLU A 45 1.17 8.45 1.00
N ALA A 46 0.99 7.87 2.19
CA ALA A 46 -0.20 8.01 3.01
C ALA A 46 0.12 8.30 4.48
N LYS A 47 -0.74 9.09 5.14
CA LYS A 47 -0.92 9.00 6.60
C LYS A 47 -1.54 7.65 6.92
N PHE A 48 -0.88 6.90 7.78
CA PHE A 48 -1.29 5.59 8.26
C PHE A 48 -1.97 5.71 9.62
N SER A 49 -3.13 5.06 9.79
CA SER A 49 -3.82 4.97 11.06
C SER A 49 -4.30 3.54 11.27
N ALA A 50 -3.56 2.81 12.09
CA ALA A 50 -3.87 1.43 12.45
C ALA A 50 -5.26 1.30 13.09
N THR A 51 -5.90 0.17 12.81
CA THR A 51 -7.02 -0.36 13.59
C THR A 51 -6.48 -1.41 14.57
N ASP A 52 -7.35 -1.95 15.44
CA ASP A 52 -6.97 -3.00 16.39
C ASP A 52 -6.48 -4.29 15.70
N GLU A 53 -6.97 -4.58 14.49
CA GLU A 53 -6.59 -5.77 13.71
C GLU A 53 -5.17 -5.68 13.11
N TYR A 54 -4.52 -4.52 13.19
CA TYR A 54 -3.12 -4.38 12.80
C TYR A 54 -2.17 -4.97 13.85
N GLU A 55 -2.51 -4.91 15.13
CA GLU A 55 -1.57 -5.30 16.21
C GLU A 55 -1.02 -6.73 16.08
N PRO A 56 -1.82 -7.75 15.70
CA PRO A 56 -1.32 -9.11 15.48
C PRO A 56 -0.26 -9.22 14.39
N VAL A 57 -0.32 -8.36 13.36
CA VAL A 57 0.58 -8.38 12.20
C VAL A 57 1.64 -7.27 12.24
N ARG A 58 1.58 -6.34 13.20
CA ARG A 58 2.51 -5.21 13.33
C ARG A 58 3.97 -5.64 13.29
N ARG A 59 4.32 -6.71 14.01
CA ARG A 59 5.70 -7.23 14.05
C ARG A 59 6.22 -7.70 12.70
N LEU A 60 5.34 -8.17 11.80
CA LEU A 60 5.74 -8.57 10.46
C LEU A 60 6.16 -7.33 9.66
N PHE A 61 5.36 -6.27 9.68
CA PHE A 61 5.68 -5.00 9.01
C PHE A 61 6.90 -4.29 9.62
N GLU A 62 7.08 -4.33 10.94
CA GLU A 62 8.28 -3.77 11.58
C GLU A 62 9.55 -4.53 11.15
N ARG A 63 9.49 -5.86 11.06
CA ARG A 63 10.62 -6.68 10.59
C ARG A 63 10.89 -6.49 9.10
N GLU A 64 9.83 -6.40 8.30
CA GLU A 64 9.90 -6.09 6.87
C GLU A 64 10.73 -4.82 6.62
N LEU A 65 10.40 -3.74 7.33
CA LEU A 65 11.10 -2.47 7.20
C LEU A 65 12.57 -2.56 7.64
N LEU A 66 12.86 -3.24 8.75
CA LEU A 66 14.22 -3.42 9.24
C LEU A 66 15.13 -4.17 8.24
N LEU A 67 14.57 -5.12 7.49
CA LEU A 67 15.31 -5.87 6.48
C LEU A 67 15.61 -5.04 5.23
N LEU A 68 14.80 -4.02 4.92
CA LEU A 68 15.08 -3.08 3.83
C LEU A 68 16.20 -2.10 4.16
N ASP A 69 16.30 -1.69 5.42
CA ASP A 69 17.25 -0.67 5.87
C ASP A 69 18.69 -1.20 6.01
N ALA A 70 18.89 -2.52 6.11
CA ALA A 70 20.16 -3.08 6.55
C ALA A 70 21.16 -3.44 5.41
N GLU A 71 20.89 -3.01 4.16
CA GLU A 71 21.81 -2.95 3.00
C GLU A 71 22.67 -4.22 2.68
N GLU A 72 22.32 -5.41 3.19
CA GLU A 72 23.06 -6.66 2.95
C GLU A 72 22.30 -7.63 2.02
N ASP A 73 23.01 -8.27 1.07
CA ASP A 73 22.42 -9.17 0.06
C ASP A 73 21.64 -10.36 0.67
N ASP A 74 22.09 -10.91 1.81
CA ASP A 74 21.42 -12.04 2.48
C ASP A 74 20.02 -11.66 3.02
N GLN A 75 19.81 -10.38 3.32
CA GLN A 75 18.56 -9.86 3.88
C GLN A 75 17.48 -9.67 2.81
N ILE A 76 17.85 -9.57 1.53
CA ILE A 76 16.91 -9.53 0.42
C ILE A 76 16.10 -10.84 0.33
N ASN A 77 16.75 -11.97 0.59
CA ASN A 77 16.06 -13.26 0.62
C ASN A 77 15.08 -13.35 1.80
N GLU A 78 15.52 -12.94 2.99
CA GLU A 78 14.68 -12.91 4.18
C GLU A 78 13.48 -11.96 4.02
N TRP A 79 13.71 -10.79 3.43
CA TRP A 79 12.65 -9.85 3.09
C TRP A 79 11.64 -10.48 2.12
N SER A 80 12.13 -11.18 1.09
CA SER A 80 11.27 -11.84 0.10
C SER A 80 10.39 -12.91 0.75
N GLU A 81 10.95 -13.75 1.61
CA GLU A 81 10.20 -14.77 2.36
C GLU A 81 9.15 -14.15 3.28
N LEU A 82 9.53 -13.09 4.01
CA LEU A 82 8.61 -12.39 4.89
C LEU A 82 7.48 -11.71 4.10
N TRP A 83 7.79 -11.17 2.92
CA TRP A 83 6.80 -10.56 2.04
C TRP A 83 5.80 -11.60 1.50
N GLU A 84 6.26 -12.80 1.15
CA GLU A 84 5.39 -13.92 0.80
C GLU A 84 4.47 -14.31 1.97
N ASP A 85 4.96 -14.32 3.21
CA ASP A 85 4.13 -14.57 4.40
C ASP A 85 3.08 -13.46 4.59
N LEU A 86 3.44 -12.19 4.40
CA LEU A 86 2.50 -11.07 4.43
C LEU A 86 1.42 -11.23 3.34
N LYS A 87 1.80 -11.69 2.16
CA LYS A 87 0.91 -11.93 1.00
C LYS A 87 0.22 -13.29 0.97
N SER A 88 0.50 -14.18 1.92
CA SER A 88 -0.17 -15.49 2.02
C SER A 88 -1.70 -15.37 2.16
N GLU A 89 -2.17 -14.21 2.62
CA GLU A 89 -3.56 -13.81 2.61
C GLU A 89 -3.80 -12.67 1.62
N PRO A 90 -4.99 -12.59 0.99
CA PRO A 90 -5.31 -11.50 0.07
C PRO A 90 -5.10 -10.14 0.72
N MET A 91 -4.24 -9.31 0.12
CA MET A 91 -3.88 -7.99 0.64
C MET A 91 -4.05 -6.92 -0.44
N PHE A 92 -4.86 -5.91 -0.14
CA PHE A 92 -5.23 -4.86 -1.09
C PHE A 92 -5.60 -3.57 -0.35
N VAL A 93 -5.70 -2.46 -1.08
CA VAL A 93 -6.29 -1.22 -0.59
C VAL A 93 -7.61 -0.95 -1.31
N GLN A 94 -8.61 -0.48 -0.59
CA GLN A 94 -9.95 -0.23 -1.14
C GLN A 94 -10.53 1.05 -0.55
N ASN A 95 -11.27 1.83 -1.35
CA ASN A 95 -11.94 3.02 -0.82
C ASN A 95 -13.20 2.65 -0.04
N LEU A 96 -13.69 3.59 0.77
CA LEU A 96 -14.81 3.32 1.69
C LEU A 96 -16.12 2.96 0.99
N ASP A 97 -16.35 3.48 -0.21
CA ASP A 97 -17.55 3.20 -1.01
C ASP A 97 -17.37 2.01 -1.97
N GLN A 98 -16.20 1.36 -1.93
CA GLN A 98 -15.83 0.20 -2.73
C GLN A 98 -15.80 0.43 -4.25
N SER A 99 -15.87 1.69 -4.71
CA SER A 99 -15.76 2.03 -6.13
C SER A 99 -14.33 1.88 -6.69
N GLU A 100 -13.32 1.81 -5.82
CA GLU A 100 -11.93 1.63 -6.19
C GLU A 100 -11.26 0.58 -5.32
N ARG A 101 -10.49 -0.31 -5.94
CA ARG A 101 -9.67 -1.32 -5.28
C ARG A 101 -8.35 -1.48 -6.02
N PHE A 102 -7.25 -1.54 -5.28
CA PHE A 102 -5.93 -1.83 -5.83
C PHE A 102 -5.32 -3.01 -5.08
N ASP A 103 -4.95 -4.05 -5.81
CA ASP A 103 -3.93 -4.96 -5.28
C ASP A 103 -2.61 -4.21 -5.15
N ILE A 104 -1.78 -4.63 -4.20
CA ILE A 104 -0.51 -3.95 -3.91
C ILE A 104 0.69 -4.83 -4.24
N LEU A 105 1.71 -4.23 -4.86
CA LEU A 105 2.98 -4.91 -5.09
C LEU A 105 3.76 -5.01 -3.77
N TRP A 106 3.83 -3.90 -3.04
CA TRP A 106 4.42 -3.77 -1.71
C TRP A 106 3.76 -2.64 -0.92
N ILE A 107 3.88 -2.69 0.40
CA ILE A 107 3.59 -1.59 1.32
C ILE A 107 4.61 -1.60 2.46
N HIS A 108 5.20 -0.44 2.73
CA HIS A 108 6.08 -0.20 3.86
C HIS A 108 5.37 0.72 4.85
N ILE A 109 5.47 0.42 6.15
CA ILE A 109 4.82 1.18 7.21
C ILE A 109 5.88 1.62 8.22
N HIS A 110 5.99 2.93 8.46
CA HIS A 110 6.88 3.50 9.46
C HIS A 110 6.14 4.56 10.27
N GLY A 111 5.84 4.24 11.54
CA GLY A 111 5.10 5.13 12.41
C GLY A 111 3.70 5.47 11.86
N ASP A 112 3.45 6.76 11.60
CA ASP A 112 2.18 7.27 11.04
C ASP A 112 2.21 7.42 9.51
N ARG A 113 3.20 6.81 8.84
CA ARG A 113 3.36 6.86 7.38
C ARG A 113 3.30 5.48 6.77
N ALA A 114 2.76 5.42 5.56
CA ALA A 114 2.86 4.26 4.69
C ALA A 114 3.19 4.66 3.26
N TRP A 115 3.99 3.84 2.59
CA TRP A 115 4.29 3.94 1.16
C TRP A 115 3.87 2.65 0.50
N TRP A 116 3.06 2.73 -0.53
CA TRP A 116 2.54 1.53 -1.18
C TRP A 116 2.54 1.67 -2.69
N TRP A 117 2.66 0.53 -3.36
CA TRP A 117 2.70 0.48 -4.82
C TRP A 117 1.47 -0.23 -5.38
N PRO A 118 0.56 0.49 -6.05
CA PRO A 118 -0.61 -0.10 -6.70
C PRO A 118 -0.23 -0.98 -7.88
N LEU A 119 -0.86 -2.16 -7.99
CA LEU A 119 -0.80 -3.02 -9.16
C LEU A 119 -1.96 -2.72 -10.12
N TYR A 120 -1.78 -1.70 -10.96
CA TYR A 120 -2.81 -1.30 -11.95
C TYR A 120 -3.18 -2.39 -12.95
N ASN A 121 -2.27 -3.33 -13.21
CA ASN A 121 -2.48 -4.43 -14.15
C ASN A 121 -3.02 -5.69 -13.48
N SER A 122 -3.32 -5.68 -12.17
CA SER A 122 -3.96 -6.82 -11.54
C SER A 122 -5.39 -6.98 -12.10
N PRO A 123 -5.85 -8.20 -12.44
CA PRO A 123 -7.22 -8.43 -12.90
C PRO A 123 -8.27 -8.08 -11.82
N GLU A 124 -7.83 -8.00 -10.57
CA GLU A 124 -8.63 -7.72 -9.38
C GLU A 124 -8.65 -6.21 -9.01
N THR A 125 -7.83 -5.40 -9.69
CA THR A 125 -7.83 -3.94 -9.51
C THR A 125 -9.06 -3.34 -10.19
N VAL A 126 -9.83 -2.58 -9.40
CA VAL A 126 -10.99 -1.82 -9.83
C VAL A 126 -10.60 -0.35 -9.86
N LEU A 127 -10.51 0.22 -11.06
CA LEU A 127 -10.27 1.65 -11.26
C LEU A 127 -11.59 2.42 -11.19
N PRO A 128 -11.57 3.70 -10.77
CA PRO A 128 -12.77 4.53 -10.84
C PRO A 128 -13.25 4.61 -12.29
N ASP A 129 -14.57 4.55 -12.48
CA ASP A 129 -15.15 4.79 -13.79
C ASP A 129 -14.70 6.17 -14.31
N SER A 130 -13.97 6.18 -15.43
CA SER A 130 -13.51 7.40 -16.10
C SER A 130 -14.66 8.28 -16.65
N SER A 131 -15.91 7.90 -16.40
CA SER A 131 -17.12 8.53 -16.91
C SER A 131 -17.61 9.60 -15.94
N GLY A 132 -16.83 10.68 -15.80
CA GLY A 132 -17.23 11.92 -15.13
C GLY A 132 -17.57 13.02 -16.12
#